data_AF-A0A371F7R1-F1
#
_entry.id   AF-A0A371F7R1-F1
#
_cell.length_a   1.000
_cell.length_b   1.000
_cell.length_c   1.000
_cell.angle_alpha   90.00
_cell.angle_beta   90.00
_cell.angle_gamma   90.00
#
_symmetry.space_group_name_H-M   'P 1'
#
loop_
_entity.id
_entity.type
_entity.pdbx_description
1 polymer ?
#
loop_
_entity_poly.entity_id
_entity_poly.type
_entity_poly.pdbx_seq_one_letter_code
_entity_poly.pdbx_strand_id
1 'polypeptide(L)'
;MATLPARSIQTFSDLAGLFLSQFAANKIKRLEVADLFDIKQSRGESLKSYLARFNNATVRVDDPDQKFFVKAFQKGLRAGPFKVGQHGGICVRAEKHVEMEEDQAERLEAERIHIPEDSKCPAEGRA
;
A
#
# COMPACT_ATOMS: atom_id res chain seq x y z
N MET A 1 26.75 -21.52 -16.57
CA MET A 1 27.50 -22.38 -15.62
C MET A 1 28.98 -22.14 -15.87
N ALA A 2 29.74 -21.71 -14.87
CA ALA A 2 31.19 -21.54 -15.03
C ALA A 2 31.85 -22.90 -14.86
N THR A 3 32.38 -23.46 -15.94
CA THR A 3 33.14 -24.71 -15.94
C THR A 3 34.62 -24.40 -15.84
N LEU A 4 35.31 -25.05 -14.90
CA LEU A 4 36.75 -24.88 -14.74
C LEU A 4 37.50 -25.59 -15.90
N PRO A 5 38.62 -25.04 -16.38
CA PRO A 5 39.47 -25.70 -17.36
C PRO A 5 39.99 -27.06 -16.84
N ALA A 6 40.26 -27.98 -17.75
CA ALA A 6 40.84 -29.27 -17.39
C ALA A 6 42.19 -29.08 -16.66
N ARG A 7 42.42 -29.87 -15.59
CA ARG A 7 43.64 -29.84 -14.75
C ARG A 7 43.89 -28.53 -13.99
N SER A 8 42.88 -27.71 -13.76
CA SER A 8 42.99 -26.46 -12.99
C SER A 8 43.13 -26.66 -11.48
N ILE A 9 42.88 -27.87 -10.96
CA ILE A 9 43.02 -28.22 -9.54
C ILE A 9 44.04 -29.35 -9.47
N GLN A 10 45.23 -29.05 -8.93
CA GLN A 10 46.30 -30.04 -8.75
C GLN A 10 46.55 -30.33 -7.27
N THR A 11 46.18 -29.39 -6.40
CA THR A 11 46.31 -29.50 -4.95
C THR A 11 45.00 -29.14 -4.25
N PHE A 12 44.90 -29.52 -2.96
CA PHE A 12 43.80 -29.07 -2.12
C PHE A 12 43.78 -27.53 -1.97
N SER A 13 44.94 -26.87 -2.02
CA SER A 13 45.02 -25.41 -1.94
C SER A 13 44.37 -24.75 -3.15
N ASP A 14 44.57 -25.30 -4.36
CA ASP A 14 43.91 -24.82 -5.58
C ASP A 14 42.40 -24.95 -5.49
N LEU A 15 41.92 -26.10 -4.99
CA LEU A 15 40.50 -26.34 -4.77
C LEU A 15 39.91 -25.33 -3.76
N ALA A 16 40.57 -25.15 -2.61
CA ALA A 16 40.13 -24.24 -1.57
C ALA A 16 40.11 -22.79 -2.06
N GLY A 17 41.13 -22.37 -2.81
CA GLY A 17 41.20 -21.03 -3.40
C GLY A 17 40.09 -20.77 -4.41
N LEU A 18 39.85 -21.71 -5.33
CA LEU A 18 38.77 -21.60 -6.32
C LEU A 18 37.39 -21.66 -5.67
N PHE A 19 37.20 -22.52 -4.67
CA PHE A 19 35.97 -22.57 -3.88
C PHE A 19 35.71 -21.25 -3.18
N LEU A 20 36.71 -20.69 -2.49
CA LEU A 20 36.55 -19.43 -1.75
C LEU A 20 36.30 -18.25 -2.68
N SER A 21 36.98 -18.22 -3.83
CA SER A 21 36.77 -17.23 -4.89
C SER A 21 35.34 -17.32 -5.45
N GLN A 22 34.87 -18.53 -5.78
CA GLN A 22 33.49 -18.69 -6.24
C GLN A 22 32.48 -18.38 -5.15
N PHE A 23 32.73 -18.83 -3.91
CA PHE A 23 31.86 -18.56 -2.79
C PHE A 23 31.76 -17.05 -2.52
N ALA A 24 32.87 -16.32 -2.57
CA ALA A 24 32.91 -14.86 -2.43
C ALA A 24 32.20 -14.14 -3.59
N ALA A 25 32.41 -14.59 -4.83
CA ALA A 25 31.74 -14.05 -6.02
C ALA A 25 30.24 -14.33 -6.03
N ASN A 26 29.82 -15.47 -5.46
CA ASN A 26 28.44 -15.89 -5.31
C ASN A 26 27.83 -15.48 -3.98
N LYS A 27 28.54 -14.71 -3.14
CA LYS A 27 27.92 -14.13 -1.95
C LYS A 27 26.77 -13.27 -2.43
N ILE A 28 25.58 -13.67 -2.01
CA ILE A 28 24.34 -12.96 -2.25
C ILE A 28 24.58 -11.52 -1.82
N LYS A 29 24.51 -10.58 -2.77
CA LYS A 29 24.58 -9.15 -2.47
C LYS A 29 23.55 -8.86 -1.39
N ARG A 30 24.04 -8.36 -0.26
CA ARG A 30 23.21 -7.88 0.82
C ARG A 30 22.47 -6.65 0.32
N LEU A 31 21.19 -6.56 0.68
CA LEU A 31 20.34 -5.46 0.24
C LEU A 31 20.46 -4.32 1.25
N GLU A 32 20.44 -3.09 0.75
CA GLU A 32 20.23 -1.93 1.60
C GLU A 32 18.73 -1.73 1.86
N VAL A 33 18.42 -1.00 2.93
CA VAL A 33 17.04 -0.61 3.24
C VAL A 33 16.39 0.15 2.08
N ALA A 34 17.17 0.93 1.32
CA ALA A 34 16.72 1.65 0.14
C ALA A 34 16.16 0.71 -0.95
N ASP A 35 16.77 -0.47 -1.13
CA ASP A 35 16.36 -1.44 -2.16
C ASP A 35 14.95 -2.01 -1.91
N LEU A 36 14.50 -2.01 -0.65
CA LEU A 36 13.15 -2.48 -0.31
C LEU A 36 12.05 -1.58 -0.87
N PHE A 37 12.34 -0.30 -1.13
CA PHE A 37 11.37 0.64 -1.70
C PHE A 37 11.05 0.37 -3.17
N ASP A 38 11.90 -0.40 -3.84
CA ASP A 38 11.69 -0.81 -5.24
C ASP A 38 10.79 -2.04 -5.36
N ILE A 39 10.53 -2.74 -4.25
CA ILE A 39 9.64 -3.90 -4.22
C ILE A 39 8.18 -3.42 -4.19
N LYS A 40 7.53 -3.46 -5.35
CA LYS A 40 6.13 -3.03 -5.52
C LYS A 40 5.22 -4.20 -5.88
N GLN A 41 4.03 -4.21 -5.28
CA GLN A 41 2.98 -5.18 -5.58
C GLN A 41 2.51 -4.98 -7.03
N SER A 42 2.67 -6.03 -7.83
CA SER A 42 2.36 -5.99 -9.27
C SER A 42 0.86 -6.10 -9.53
N ARG A 43 0.39 -5.67 -10.72
CA ARG A 43 -1.02 -5.83 -11.11
C ARG A 43 -1.34 -7.32 -11.24
N GLY A 44 -2.35 -7.77 -10.49
CA GLY A 44 -2.74 -9.20 -10.45
C GLY A 44 -1.96 -10.04 -9.44
N GLU A 45 -0.99 -9.44 -8.73
CA GLU A 45 -0.26 -10.12 -7.68
C GLU A 45 -1.08 -10.19 -6.38
N SER A 46 -1.22 -11.40 -5.83
CA SER A 46 -1.84 -11.58 -4.51
C SER A 46 -0.98 -10.97 -3.41
N LEU A 47 -1.62 -10.50 -2.34
CA LEU A 47 -0.89 -9.96 -1.18
C LEU A 47 0.08 -11.00 -0.58
N LYS A 48 -0.31 -12.28 -0.59
CA LYS A 48 0.52 -13.39 -0.08
C LYS A 48 1.82 -13.53 -0.87
N SER A 49 1.77 -13.51 -2.21
CA SER A 49 3.00 -13.64 -3.00
C SER A 49 3.87 -12.38 -2.90
N TYR A 50 3.27 -11.20 -2.84
CA TYR A 50 3.99 -9.96 -2.58
C TYR A 50 4.74 -10.02 -1.24
N LEU A 51 4.05 -10.42 -0.17
CA LEU A 51 4.64 -10.54 1.17
C LEU A 51 5.78 -11.56 1.19
N ALA A 52 5.64 -12.69 0.48
CA ALA A 52 6.71 -13.67 0.37
C ALA A 52 7.98 -13.09 -0.29
N ARG A 53 7.83 -12.28 -1.36
CA ARG A 53 8.96 -11.59 -2.01
C ARG A 53 9.57 -10.52 -1.11
N PHE A 54 8.73 -9.71 -0.48
CA PHE A 54 9.16 -8.66 0.44
C PHE A 54 9.95 -9.25 1.61
N ASN A 55 9.43 -10.30 2.27
CA ASN A 55 10.10 -10.95 3.39
C ASN A 55 11.45 -11.58 2.98
N ASN A 56 11.53 -12.17 1.78
CA ASN A 56 12.80 -12.72 1.29
C ASN A 56 13.86 -11.62 1.12
N ALA A 57 13.46 -10.43 0.67
CA ALA A 57 14.35 -9.28 0.58
C ALA A 57 14.73 -8.73 1.96
N THR A 58 13.77 -8.65 2.89
CA THR A 58 14.01 -8.18 4.27
C THR A 58 15.07 -9.00 5.00
N VAL A 59 15.05 -10.33 4.86
CA VAL A 59 16.05 -11.23 5.48
C VAL A 59 17.47 -11.01 4.95
N ARG A 60 17.62 -10.32 3.81
CA ARG A 60 18.92 -10.05 3.18
C ARG A 60 19.48 -8.67 3.52
N VAL A 61 18.80 -7.89 4.35
CA VAL A 61 19.24 -6.55 4.79
C VAL A 61 20.12 -6.67 6.04
N ASP A 62 21.24 -5.97 6.05
CA ASP A 62 22.23 -6.03 7.13
C ASP A 62 21.84 -5.28 8.41
N ASP A 63 21.19 -4.12 8.25
CA ASP A 63 20.73 -3.28 9.37
C ASP A 63 19.20 -3.18 9.34
N PRO A 64 18.49 -4.01 10.11
CA PRO A 64 17.05 -4.06 10.08
C PRO A 64 16.42 -2.93 10.90
N ASP A 65 16.33 -1.73 10.32
CA ASP A 65 15.45 -0.70 10.87
C ASP A 65 13.99 -1.01 10.47
N GLN A 66 13.27 -1.60 11.43
CA GLN A 66 11.87 -1.99 11.30
C GLN A 66 10.96 -0.83 10.85
N LYS A 67 11.27 0.41 11.23
CA LYS A 67 10.48 1.59 10.83
C LYS A 67 10.55 1.81 9.32
N PHE A 68 11.70 1.57 8.70
CA PHE A 68 11.83 1.67 7.25
C PHE A 68 11.19 0.49 6.53
N PHE A 69 11.20 -0.72 7.11
CA PHE A 69 10.51 -1.87 6.52
C PHE A 69 9.00 -1.62 6.42
N VAL A 70 8.39 -1.07 7.48
CA VAL A 70 6.97 -0.72 7.46
C VAL A 70 6.69 0.35 6.39
N LYS A 71 7.53 1.38 6.30
CA LYS A 71 7.38 2.43 5.28
C LYS A 71 7.54 1.89 3.85
N ALA A 72 8.55 1.06 3.60
CA ALA A 72 8.79 0.44 2.31
C ALA A 72 7.64 -0.49 1.92
N PHE A 73 7.18 -1.32 2.86
CA PHE A 73 6.02 -2.20 2.67
C PHE A 73 4.76 -1.41 2.30
N GLN A 74 4.42 -0.36 3.06
CA GLN A 74 3.26 0.48 2.80
C GLN A 74 3.33 1.19 1.44
N LYS A 75 4.52 1.70 1.07
CA LYS A 75 4.74 2.32 -0.25
C LYS A 75 4.67 1.32 -1.40
N GLY A 76 5.11 0.08 -1.18
CA GLY A 76 5.12 -0.98 -2.17
C GLY A 76 3.75 -1.58 -2.47
N LEU A 77 2.76 -1.47 -1.57
CA LEU A 77 1.41 -1.96 -1.82
C LEU A 77 0.74 -1.26 -3.01
N ARG A 78 -0.22 -1.94 -3.65
CA ARG A 78 -1.09 -1.35 -4.67
C ARG A 78 -2.33 -0.72 -4.03
N ALA A 79 -2.84 0.38 -4.60
CA ALA A 79 -4.06 1.03 -4.10
C ALA A 79 -5.21 0.03 -4.00
N GLY A 80 -5.80 -0.07 -2.82
CA GLY A 80 -6.77 -1.09 -2.46
C GLY A 80 -7.04 -1.12 -0.95
N PRO A 81 -7.89 -2.04 -0.47
CA PRO A 81 -8.35 -2.10 0.92
C PRO A 81 -7.21 -2.19 1.95
N PHE A 82 -6.05 -2.66 1.51
CA PHE A 82 -4.89 -2.91 2.37
C PHE A 82 -3.88 -1.75 2.40
N LYS A 83 -4.10 -0.66 1.65
CA LYS A 83 -3.28 0.56 1.80
C LYS A 83 -3.69 1.33 3.03
N VAL A 84 -2.98 1.08 4.12
CA VAL A 84 -3.13 1.85 5.36
C VAL A 84 -2.22 3.08 5.27
N GLY A 85 -2.79 4.28 5.09
CA GLY A 85 -2.11 5.51 5.52
C GLY A 85 -1.73 6.59 4.50
N GLN A 86 -2.37 6.75 3.33
CA GLN A 86 -2.15 7.99 2.53
C GLN A 86 -3.40 8.73 2.06
N HIS A 87 -4.45 8.03 1.63
CA HIS A 87 -5.82 8.54 1.46
C HIS A 87 -6.62 7.32 1.02
N GLY A 88 -7.64 6.90 1.76
CA GLY A 88 -8.99 7.12 1.27
C GLY A 88 -9.63 5.84 0.72
N GLY A 89 -9.96 4.93 1.61
CA GLY A 89 -11.00 3.92 1.36
C GLY A 89 -12.14 4.03 2.37
N ILE A 90 -11.79 4.31 3.62
CA ILE A 90 -12.72 4.45 4.73
C ILE A 90 -13.18 5.91 4.89
N CYS A 91 -12.27 6.91 4.90
CA CYS A 91 -12.66 8.32 4.99
C CYS A 91 -13.50 8.80 3.80
N VAL A 92 -13.10 8.51 2.56
CA VAL A 92 -13.82 8.99 1.36
C VAL A 92 -15.27 8.47 1.30
N ARG A 93 -15.52 7.28 1.86
CA ARG A 93 -16.88 6.72 1.96
C ARG A 93 -17.69 7.41 3.06
N ALA A 94 -17.06 7.75 4.19
CA ALA A 94 -17.72 8.47 5.27
C ALA A 94 -18.03 9.92 4.88
N GLU A 95 -17.10 10.61 4.22
CA GLU A 95 -17.28 11.97 3.69
C GLU A 95 -18.46 12.04 2.71
N LYS A 96 -18.54 11.12 1.74
CA LYS A 96 -19.68 11.06 0.81
C LYS A 96 -21.02 10.78 1.52
N HIS A 97 -21.01 10.06 2.64
CA HIS A 97 -22.24 9.76 3.37
C HIS A 97 -22.75 10.97 4.14
N VAL A 98 -21.84 11.75 4.74
CA VAL A 98 -22.13 13.03 5.40
C VAL A 98 -22.65 14.05 4.39
N GLU A 99 -21.95 14.24 3.27
CA GLU A 99 -22.33 15.23 2.24
C GLU A 99 -23.73 14.96 1.66
N MET A 100 -24.07 13.68 1.41
CA MET A 100 -25.40 13.31 0.93
C MET A 100 -26.51 13.53 1.99
N GLU A 101 -26.19 13.33 3.28
CA GLU A 101 -27.15 13.55 4.36
C GLU A 101 -27.39 15.05 4.60
N GLU A 102 -26.34 15.87 4.54
CA GLU A 102 -26.41 17.33 4.64
C GLU A 102 -27.22 17.94 3.47
N ASP A 103 -26.95 17.53 2.22
CA ASP A 103 -27.74 17.95 1.04
C ASP A 103 -29.21 17.55 1.17
N GLN A 104 -29.49 16.38 1.74
CA GLN A 104 -30.87 15.92 1.95
C GLN A 104 -31.57 16.70 3.05
N ALA A 105 -30.86 17.05 4.13
CA ALA A 105 -31.36 17.89 5.21
C ALA A 105 -31.68 19.31 4.72
N GLU A 106 -30.80 19.91 3.90
CA GLU A 106 -31.00 21.26 3.35
C GLU A 106 -32.23 21.32 2.41
N ARG A 107 -32.44 20.28 1.59
CA ARG A 107 -33.62 20.20 0.72
C ARG A 107 -34.94 20.07 1.49
N LEU A 108 -34.94 19.28 2.57
CA LEU A 108 -36.10 19.14 3.45
C LEU A 108 -36.38 20.43 4.24
N GLU A 109 -35.34 21.18 4.59
CA GLU A 109 -35.48 22.47 5.27
C GLU A 109 -36.00 23.57 4.33
N ALA A 110 -35.50 23.63 3.09
CA ALA A 110 -35.99 24.54 2.06
C ALA A 110 -37.48 24.31 1.72
N GLU A 111 -37.93 23.05 1.75
CA GLU A 111 -39.33 22.70 1.51
C GLU A 111 -40.26 23.11 2.67
N ARG A 112 -39.76 23.14 3.92
CA ARG A 112 -40.52 23.62 5.09
C ARG A 112 -40.70 25.14 5.15
N ILE A 113 -39.85 25.91 4.48
CA ILE A 113 -39.92 27.38 4.43
C ILE A 113 -41.00 27.86 3.45
N HIS A 114 -41.52 26.99 2.57
CA HIS A 114 -42.43 27.37 1.49
C HIS A 114 -43.92 27.11 1.73
N ILE A 115 -44.39 27.02 2.99
CA ILE A 115 -45.84 26.98 3.27
C ILE A 115 -46.43 28.35 2.92
N PRO A 116 -47.33 28.47 1.91
CA PRO A 116 -47.98 29.74 1.61
C PRO A 116 -49.00 30.08 2.70
N GLU A 117 -48.77 31.19 3.38
CA GLU A 117 -49.74 31.87 4.25
C GLU A 117 -50.88 32.47 3.39
N ASP A 118 -51.73 31.63 2.79
CA ASP A 118 -52.93 32.11 2.09
C ASP A 118 -54.17 31.36 2.55
N SER A 119 -54.71 31.81 3.67
CA SER A 119 -56.16 31.90 3.90
C SER A 119 -56.45 32.78 5.11
N LYS A 120 -56.32 34.10 4.91
CA LYS A 120 -56.84 35.10 5.85
C LYS A 120 -57.93 35.97 5.21
N CYS A 121 -59.12 35.90 5.83
CA CYS A 121 -60.20 36.91 5.94
C CYS A 121 -61.22 37.06 4.77
N PRO A 122 -62.45 37.62 5.02
CA PRO A 122 -62.93 38.36 6.21
C PRO A 122 -64.31 37.96 6.79
N ALA A 123 -64.64 38.58 7.93
CA ALA A 123 -65.94 38.56 8.60
C ALA A 123 -66.91 39.59 7.98
N GLU A 124 -68.23 39.33 8.04
CA GLU A 124 -69.30 40.27 8.44
C GLU A 124 -70.70 39.61 8.33
N GLY A 125 -71.64 40.03 9.18
CA GLY A 125 -72.88 39.30 9.49
C GLY A 125 -74.18 39.78 8.83
N ARG A 126 -75.29 39.41 9.53
CA ARG A 126 -76.74 39.68 9.33
C ARG A 126 -77.54 38.72 8.43
N ALA A 127 -78.51 38.04 9.05
CA ALA A 127 -79.91 38.48 9.05
C ALA A 127 -80.55 38.16 10.41
#